data_AF-A0A0M2V6B2-F1
#
_entry.id   AF-A0A0M2V6B2-F1
#
_cell.length_a   1.000
_cell.length_b   1.000
_cell.length_c   1.000
_cell.angle_alpha   90.00
_cell.angle_beta   90.00
_cell.angle_gamma   90.00
#
_symmetry.space_group_name_H-M   'P 1'
#
loop_
_entity.id
_entity.type
_entity.pdbx_description
1 polymer ?
#
loop_
_entity_poly.entity_id
_entity_poly.type
_entity_poly.pdbx_seq_one_letter_code
_entity_poly.pdbx_strand_id
1 'polypeptide(L)' 'MLKTTTFAIMHFSIAFGVTYAITGDLVLGGLIAVIEPAANTVAYFFHEKIWQRLQHQQQARQSTSIYNNHFAK' A
#
# COMPACT_ATOMS: atom_id res chain seq x y z
N MET A 1 -10.93 0.96 -19.73
CA MET A 1 -11.48 0.84 -18.37
C MET A 1 -12.05 -0.54 -18.04
N LEU A 2 -12.45 -1.36 -19.03
CA LEU A 2 -12.88 -2.75 -18.78
C LEU A 2 -11.83 -3.63 -18.05
N LYS A 3 -10.53 -3.43 -18.32
CA LYS A 3 -9.43 -4.18 -17.67
C LYS A 3 -9.38 -3.94 -16.16
N THR A 4 -9.64 -2.72 -15.72
CA THR A 4 -9.64 -2.36 -14.30
C THR A 4 -10.88 -2.89 -13.61
N THR A 5 -12.04 -2.82 -14.27
CA THR A 5 -13.31 -3.33 -13.74
C THR A 5 -13.31 -4.86 -13.63
N THR A 6 -12.81 -5.58 -14.64
CA THR A 6 -12.74 -7.05 -14.58
C THR A 6 -11.76 -7.53 -13.51
N PHE A 7 -10.67 -6.80 -13.28
CA PHE A 7 -9.72 -7.08 -12.21
C PHE A 7 -10.36 -6.92 -10.82
N ALA A 8 -11.11 -5.83 -10.59
CA ALA A 8 -11.86 -5.63 -9.36
C ALA A 8 -12.90 -6.74 -9.14
N ILE A 9 -13.70 -7.08 -10.16
CA ILE A 9 -14.72 -8.12 -10.06
C ILE A 9 -14.11 -9.49 -9.75
N MET A 10 -13.00 -9.86 -10.42
CA MET A 10 -12.27 -11.10 -10.15
C MET A 10 -11.85 -11.18 -8.69
N HIS A 11 -11.27 -10.10 -8.18
CA HIS A 11 -10.77 -10.00 -6.81
C HIS A 11 -11.88 -10.16 -5.77
N PHE A 12 -12.98 -9.41 -5.92
CA PHE A 12 -14.17 -9.54 -5.08
C PHE A 12 -14.73 -10.97 -5.13
N SER A 13 -14.77 -11.59 -6.31
CA SER A 13 -15.30 -12.94 -6.48
C SER A 13 -14.43 -14.00 -5.79
N ILE A 14 -13.10 -13.88 -5.86
CA ILE A 14 -12.17 -14.79 -5.19
C ILE A 14 -12.23 -14.60 -3.68
N ALA A 15 -12.14 -13.36 -3.19
CA ALA A 15 -12.18 -13.05 -1.76
C ALA A 15 -13.49 -13.52 -1.11
N PHE A 16 -14.63 -13.24 -1.76
CA PHE A 16 -15.94 -13.70 -1.33
C PHE A 16 -16.05 -15.23 -1.40
N GLY A 17 -15.65 -15.84 -2.52
CA GLY A 17 -15.76 -17.28 -2.74
C GLY A 17 -14.94 -18.11 -1.77
N VAL A 18 -13.68 -17.73 -1.51
CA VAL A 18 -12.81 -18.43 -0.55
C VAL A 18 -13.35 -18.29 0.87
N THR A 19 -13.75 -17.08 1.27
CA THR A 19 -14.27 -16.82 2.61
C THR A 19 -15.58 -17.57 2.87
N TYR A 20 -16.48 -17.55 1.89
CA TYR A 20 -17.75 -18.28 1.95
C TYR A 20 -17.53 -19.79 1.97
N ALA A 21 -16.59 -20.32 1.19
CA ALA A 21 -16.27 -21.75 1.21
C ALA A 21 -15.73 -22.23 2.56
N ILE A 22 -14.97 -21.39 3.27
CA ILE A 22 -14.40 -21.73 4.58
C ILE A 22 -15.41 -21.52 5.72
N THR A 23 -16.19 -20.43 5.66
CA THR A 23 -17.02 -19.98 6.80
C THR A 23 -18.49 -20.39 6.65
N GLY A 24 -18.98 -20.54 5.42
CA GLY A 24 -20.41 -20.66 5.11
C GLY A 24 -21.20 -19.36 5.29
N ASP A 25 -20.54 -18.25 5.65
CA ASP A 25 -21.16 -16.96 5.95
C ASP A 25 -20.92 -15.94 4.82
N LEU A 26 -22.02 -15.51 4.21
CA LEU A 26 -22.07 -14.50 3.16
C LEU A 26 -21.63 -13.11 3.65
N VAL A 27 -21.91 -12.78 4.91
CA VAL A 27 -21.60 -11.46 5.48
C VAL A 27 -20.10 -11.30 5.64
N LEU A 28 -19.42 -12.35 6.10
CA LEU A 28 -17.97 -12.33 6.27
C LEU A 28 -17.25 -12.21 4.91
N GLY A 29 -17.76 -12.87 3.86
CA GLY A 29 -17.22 -12.76 2.51
C GLY A 29 -17.30 -11.33 1.96
N GLY A 30 -18.41 -10.63 2.21
CA GLY A 30 -18.55 -9.21 1.83
C GLY A 30 -17.61 -8.28 2.61
N LEU A 31 -17.43 -8.54 3.90
CA LEU A 31 -16.55 -7.75 4.76
C LEU A 31 -15.08 -7.88 4.31
N ILE A 32 -14.62 -9.11 4.02
CA ILE A 32 -13.24 -9.37 3.57
C ILE A 32 -12.97 -8.69 2.22
N ALA A 33 -13.92 -8.67 1.31
CA ALA A 33 -13.75 -8.05 0.01
C ALA A 33 -13.53 -6.51 0.08
N VAL A 34 -13.98 -5.85 1.16
CA VAL A 34 -13.68 -4.44 1.45
C VAL A 34 -12.41 -4.29 2.28
N ILE A 35 -12.12 -5.26 3.15
CA ILE A 35 -10.94 -5.24 4.02
C ILE A 35 -9.64 -5.25 3.24
N GLU A 36 -9.59 -5.96 2.11
CA GLU A 36 -8.38 -6.08 1.30
C GLU A 36 -7.92 -4.72 0.69
N PRO A 37 -8.76 -3.97 -0.05
CA PRO A 37 -8.38 -2.65 -0.53
C PRO A 37 -8.17 -1.62 0.59
N ALA A 38 -8.89 -1.76 1.72
CA ALA A 38 -8.67 -0.90 2.88
C ALA A 38 -7.31 -1.15 3.52
N ALA A 39 -6.94 -2.42 3.72
CA ALA A 39 -5.64 -2.82 4.24
C ALA A 39 -4.51 -2.38 3.32
N ASN A 40 -4.68 -2.51 1.99
CA ASN A 40 -3.70 -2.04 1.01
C ASN A 40 -3.51 -0.51 1.10
N THR A 41 -4.59 0.25 1.27
CA THR A 41 -4.53 1.71 1.44
C THR A 41 -3.84 2.11 2.75
N VAL A 42 -4.16 1.43 3.85
CA VAL A 42 -3.56 1.66 5.17
C VAL A 42 -2.06 1.29 5.14
N ALA A 43 -1.72 0.14 4.57
CA ALA A 43 -0.34 -0.29 4.40
C ALA A 43 0.47 0.72 3.57
N TYR A 44 -0.09 1.22 2.46
CA TYR A 44 0.54 2.26 1.66
C TYR A 44 0.73 3.56 2.46
N PHE A 45 -0.26 3.97 3.24
CA PHE A 45 -0.16 5.15 4.09
C PHE A 45 0.94 5.03 5.15
N PHE A 46 1.05 3.87 5.81
CA PHE A 46 2.14 3.61 6.76
C PHE A 46 3.49 3.53 6.04
N HIS A 47 3.56 2.85 4.90
CA HIS A 47 4.79 2.74 4.10
C HIS A 47 5.31 4.12 3.72
N GLU A 48 4.45 5.00 3.20
CA GLU A 48 4.80 6.38 2.87
C GLU A 48 5.26 7.15 4.11
N LYS A 49 4.52 7.06 5.23
CA LYS A 49 4.86 7.78 6.47
C LYS A 49 6.20 7.35 7.07
N ILE A 50 6.52 6.06 6.98
CA ILE A 50 7.79 5.49 7.44
C ILE A 50 8.92 5.92 6.50
N TRP A 51 8.69 5.79 5.19
CA TRP A 51 9.67 6.11 4.16
C TRP A 51 10.01 7.61 4.11
N GLN A 52 9.03 8.49 4.25
CA GLN A 52 9.24 9.95 4.35
C GLN A 52 10.17 10.33 5.49
N ARG A 53 10.07 9.67 6.65
CA ARG A 53 10.97 9.91 7.79
C ARG A 53 12.40 9.46 7.50
N LEU A 54 12.57 8.35 6.79
CA LEU A 54 13.90 7.90 6.35
C LEU A 54 14.49 8.79 5.26
N GLN A 55 13.68 9.31 4.33
CA GLN A 55 14.15 10.20 3.26
C GLN A 55 14.53 11.60 3.74
N HIS A 56 13.85 12.14 4.76
CA HIS A 56 14.27 13.41 5.38
C HIS A 56 15.70 13.32 5.96
N GLN A 57 16.09 12.15 6.48
CA GLN A 57 17.45 11.89 6.96
C GLN A 57 18.48 11.76 5.81
N GLN A 58 18.07 11.26 4.65
CA GLN A 58 18.95 11.13 3.48
C GLN A 58 19.17 12.46 2.76
N GLN A 59 18.15 13.31 2.64
CA GLN A 59 18.27 14.65 2.05
C GLN A 59 19.18 15.57 2.89
N ALA A 60 19.03 15.55 4.22
CA ALA A 60 19.90 16.32 5.12
C ALA A 60 21.38 15.93 4.98
N ARG A 61 21.68 14.63 4.80
CA ARG A 61 23.06 14.14 4.60
C ARG A 61 23.66 14.53 3.24
N GLN A 62 22.86 14.56 2.17
CA GLN A 62 23.34 14.96 0.84
C GLN A 62 23.63 16.45 0.75
N SER A 63 22.80 17.32 1.35
CA SER A 63 23.03 18.77 1.34
C SER A 63 24.33 19.17 2.05
N THR A 64 24.66 18.51 3.16
CA THR A 64 25.94 18.73 3.87
C THR A 64 27.13 18.24 3.04
N SER A 65 26.99 17.14 2.29
CA SER A 65 28.05 16.62 1.43
C SER A 65 28.38 17.53 0.25
N ILE A 66 27.38 18.19 -0.36
CA ILE A 66 27.60 19.09 -1.50
C ILE A 66 28.23 20.41 -1.05
N TYR A 67 27.78 20.98 0.07
CA TYR A 67 28.35 22.23 0.60
C TYR A 67 29.81 22.05 1.02
N ASN A 68 30.13 20.92 1.69
CA ASN A 68 31.50 20.62 2.13
C ASN A 68 32.45 20.42 0.95
N ASN A 69 32.01 19.74 -0.12
CA ASN A 69 32.84 19.51 -1.31
C ASN A 69 33.04 20.78 -2.16
N HIS A 70 32.11 21.75 -2.12
CA HIS A 70 32.24 23.00 -2.86
C HIS A 70 33.13 24.04 -2.14
N PHE A 71 33.31 23.94 -0.82
CA PHE A 71 34.17 24.83 -0.03
C PHE A 71 35.61 24.32 0.13
N ALA A 72 35.85 23.02 -0.10
CA ALA A 72 37.16 22.38 0.05
C ALA A 72 38.05 22.44 -1.21
N LYS A 73 37.71 23.29 -2.19
CA LYS A 73 38.40 23.45 -3.47
C LYS A 73 38.89 24.88 -3.64
#